data_AF-A0A2L2YYB2-F1
#
_entry.id   AF-A0A2L2YYB2-F1
#
_cell.length_a   1.000
_cell.length_b   1.000
_cell.length_c   1.000
_cell.angle_alpha   90.00
_cell.angle_beta   90.00
_cell.angle_gamma   90.00
#
_symmetry.space_group_name_H-M   'P 1'
#
loop_
_entity.id
_entity.type
_entity.pdbx_description
1 polymer ?
#
loop_
_entity_poly.entity_id
_entity_poly.type
_entity_poly.pdbx_seq_one_letter_code
_entity_poly.pdbx_strand_id
1 'polypeptide(L)'
;AEEDSAVAALYRKAGAIPVTVTNVPEICMWWESANLIFGMVKNPYDSARTVGGSSGGEGAIITSGAAVIGIGNDVAGSIRIPASFCGIYGHKPSKMLISNYGSFPCEPEVEAEVPDFI
;
A
#
# COMPACT_ATOMS: atom_id res chain seq x y z
N ALA A 1 -0.28 -9.68 12.96
CA ALA A 1 1.04 -10.31 12.99
C ALA A 1 1.64 -10.07 14.37
N GLU A 2 2.58 -10.91 14.81
CA GLU A 2 3.29 -10.73 16.08
C GLU A 2 4.49 -9.77 15.93
N GLU A 3 5.01 -9.62 14.71
CA GLU A 3 6.16 -8.76 14.38
C GLU A 3 5.82 -7.76 13.28
N ASP A 4 6.55 -6.64 13.28
CA ASP A 4 6.48 -5.61 12.25
C ASP A 4 7.18 -6.08 10.96
N SER A 5 6.64 -5.71 9.79
CA SER A 5 7.40 -5.80 8.53
C SER A 5 8.59 -4.84 8.55
N ALA A 6 9.56 -5.03 7.66
CA ALA A 6 10.72 -4.13 7.58
C ALA A 6 10.28 -2.67 7.35
N VAL A 7 9.29 -2.46 6.48
CA VAL A 7 8.72 -1.12 6.22
C VAL A 7 7.99 -0.59 7.45
N ALA A 8 7.26 -1.45 8.17
CA ALA A 8 6.54 -1.04 9.38
C ALA A 8 7.47 -0.60 10.51
N ALA A 9 8.54 -1.35 10.73
CA ALA A 9 9.56 -1.00 11.70
C ALA A 9 10.19 0.38 11.37
N LEU A 10 10.46 0.66 10.08
CA LEU A 10 11.05 1.92 9.64
C LEU A 10 10.14 3.13 9.90
N TYR A 11 8.87 3.09 9.48
CA TYR A 11 7.99 4.25 9.70
C TYR A 11 7.69 4.46 11.19
N ARG A 12 7.61 3.39 11.99
CA ARG A 12 7.41 3.52 13.45
C ARG A 12 8.64 4.11 14.12
N LYS A 13 9.85 3.69 13.72
CA LYS A 13 11.11 4.29 14.16
C LYS A 13 11.21 5.77 13.78
N ALA A 14 10.66 6.16 12.64
CA ALA A 14 10.57 7.56 12.21
C ALA A 14 9.48 8.37 12.95
N GLY A 15 8.71 7.76 13.85
CA GLY A 15 7.68 8.42 14.67
C GLY A 15 6.28 8.38 14.08
N ALA A 16 6.04 7.63 12.99
CA ALA A 16 4.71 7.45 12.45
C ALA A 16 3.85 6.56 13.37
N ILE A 17 2.56 6.87 13.48
CA ILE A 17 1.57 6.12 14.25
C ILE A 17 0.65 5.40 13.26
N PRO A 18 0.72 4.06 13.14
CA PRO A 18 -0.20 3.30 12.29
C PRO A 18 -1.62 3.40 12.81
N VAL A 19 -2.54 3.82 11.95
CA VAL A 19 -3.94 4.06 12.33
C VAL A 19 -4.86 2.90 11.95
N THR A 20 -4.63 2.26 10.80
CA THR A 20 -5.45 1.14 10.33
C THR A 20 -4.70 0.34 9.26
N VAL A 21 -5.21 -0.85 8.97
CA VAL A 21 -4.94 -1.59 7.72
C VAL A 21 -6.09 -1.31 6.76
N THR A 22 -5.77 -0.98 5.51
CA THR A 22 -6.80 -0.66 4.52
C THR A 22 -7.23 -1.86 3.69
N ASN A 23 -8.38 -1.72 3.03
CA ASN A 23 -8.98 -2.78 2.25
C ASN A 23 -8.26 -2.96 0.89
N VAL A 24 -8.02 -4.20 0.50
CA VAL A 24 -7.34 -4.63 -0.73
C VAL A 24 -8.12 -5.79 -1.38
N PRO A 25 -7.98 -6.05 -2.69
CA PRO A 25 -8.53 -7.27 -3.26
C PRO A 25 -7.82 -8.50 -2.68
N GLU A 26 -8.45 -9.66 -2.82
CA GLU A 26 -7.87 -10.93 -2.37
C GLU A 26 -6.45 -11.09 -2.91
N ILE A 27 -5.52 -11.44 -2.01
CA ILE A 27 -4.06 -11.59 -2.28
C ILE A 27 -3.42 -10.41 -3.04
N CYS A 28 -3.99 -9.21 -2.97
CA CYS A 28 -3.56 -8.03 -3.73
C CYS A 28 -3.53 -8.23 -5.26
N MET A 29 -4.27 -9.22 -5.80
CA MET A 29 -4.25 -9.56 -7.23
C MET A 29 -5.50 -9.12 -8.00
N TRP A 30 -5.80 -7.81 -7.98
CA TRP A 30 -6.81 -7.27 -8.88
C TRP A 30 -6.63 -5.76 -9.13
N TRP A 31 -7.19 -5.27 -10.23
CA TRP A 31 -7.16 -3.85 -10.63
C TRP A 31 -8.22 -2.99 -9.94
N GLU A 32 -9.10 -3.62 -9.16
CA GLU A 32 -10.09 -2.96 -8.33
C GLU A 32 -9.99 -3.47 -6.90
N SER A 33 -10.24 -2.60 -5.93
CA SER A 33 -10.11 -2.95 -4.51
C SER A 33 -11.45 -3.38 -3.95
N ALA A 34 -11.75 -4.66 -4.13
CA ALA A 34 -12.95 -5.31 -3.63
C ALA A 34 -12.64 -6.74 -3.14
N ASN A 35 -13.29 -7.15 -2.07
CA ASN A 35 -13.28 -8.54 -1.61
C ASN A 35 -14.61 -8.91 -0.96
N LEU A 36 -14.78 -10.20 -0.64
CA LEU A 36 -16.04 -10.72 -0.07
C LEU A 36 -16.25 -10.37 1.41
N ILE A 37 -15.21 -9.91 2.12
CA ILE A 37 -15.26 -9.65 3.57
C ILE A 37 -15.76 -8.22 3.82
N PHE A 38 -15.16 -7.24 3.15
CA PHE A 38 -15.42 -5.81 3.35
C PHE A 38 -16.14 -5.16 2.17
N GLY A 39 -16.31 -5.88 1.07
CA GLY A 39 -16.90 -5.35 -0.15
C GLY A 39 -15.94 -4.44 -0.93
N MET A 40 -16.52 -3.62 -1.80
CA MET A 40 -15.82 -2.70 -2.69
C MET A 40 -15.48 -1.38 -1.99
N VAL A 41 -14.23 -0.94 -2.12
CA VAL A 41 -13.81 0.40 -1.70
C VAL A 41 -14.42 1.44 -2.65
N LYS A 42 -15.01 2.49 -2.09
CA LYS A 42 -15.65 3.57 -2.84
C LYS A 42 -14.72 4.77 -3.00
N ASN A 43 -14.73 5.39 -4.19
CA ASN A 43 -13.92 6.58 -4.45
C ASN A 43 -14.48 7.79 -3.69
N PRO A 44 -13.66 8.51 -2.90
CA PRO A 44 -14.15 9.64 -2.09
C PRO A 44 -14.73 10.80 -2.91
N TYR A 45 -14.32 10.98 -4.17
CA TYR A 45 -14.89 12.01 -5.03
C TYR A 45 -16.26 11.62 -5.61
N ASP A 46 -16.47 10.33 -5.89
CA ASP A 46 -17.69 9.81 -6.50
C ASP A 46 -17.82 8.31 -6.21
N SER A 47 -18.79 7.94 -5.37
CA SER A 47 -18.98 6.55 -4.93
C SER A 47 -19.39 5.56 -6.04
N ALA A 48 -19.78 6.06 -7.24
CA ALA A 48 -20.06 5.23 -8.40
C ALA A 48 -18.79 4.89 -9.22
N ARG A 49 -17.63 5.44 -8.85
CA ARG A 49 -16.35 5.21 -9.52
C ARG A 49 -15.45 4.29 -8.73
N THR A 50 -14.63 3.55 -9.47
CA THR A 50 -13.59 2.70 -8.90
C THR A 50 -12.47 3.55 -8.30
N VAL A 51 -11.86 3.03 -7.24
CA VAL A 51 -10.58 3.54 -6.68
C VAL A 51 -9.37 2.92 -7.35
N GLY A 52 -9.58 1.99 -8.30
CA GLY A 52 -8.49 1.17 -8.83
C GLY A 52 -7.98 0.17 -7.79
N GLY A 53 -6.80 -0.40 -8.05
CA GLY A 53 -6.26 -1.44 -7.20
C GLY A 53 -4.84 -1.85 -7.61
N SER A 54 -4.19 -2.67 -6.80
CA SER A 54 -4.77 -3.32 -5.60
C SER A 54 -4.76 -2.49 -4.32
N SER A 55 -4.02 -1.39 -4.22
CA SER A 55 -3.95 -0.54 -3.02
C SER A 55 -5.01 0.57 -2.99
N GLY A 56 -6.24 0.28 -3.43
CA GLY A 56 -7.31 1.28 -3.51
C GLY A 56 -7.83 1.74 -2.15
N GLY A 57 -7.72 0.93 -1.10
CA GLY A 57 -7.99 1.34 0.28
C GLY A 57 -7.09 2.50 0.73
N GLU A 58 -5.78 2.40 0.46
CA GLU A 58 -4.80 3.48 0.70
C GLU A 58 -5.13 4.71 -0.13
N GLY A 59 -5.46 4.52 -1.41
CA GLY A 59 -5.88 5.62 -2.29
C GLY A 59 -7.09 6.38 -1.72
N ALA A 60 -8.11 5.65 -1.26
CA ALA A 60 -9.33 6.24 -0.73
C ALA A 60 -9.12 6.95 0.62
N ILE A 61 -8.40 6.34 1.57
CA ILE A 61 -8.23 6.91 2.92
C ILE A 61 -7.37 8.18 2.92
N ILE A 62 -6.36 8.25 2.04
CA ILE A 62 -5.55 9.46 1.88
C ILE A 62 -6.39 10.56 1.22
N THR A 63 -7.13 10.22 0.18
CA THR A 63 -7.97 11.18 -0.57
C THR A 63 -9.09 11.76 0.28
N SER A 64 -9.65 10.99 1.21
CA SER A 64 -10.65 11.49 2.15
C SER A 64 -10.06 12.35 3.29
N GLY A 65 -8.73 12.47 3.37
CA GLY A 65 -8.03 13.21 4.42
C GLY A 65 -7.95 12.47 5.76
N ALA A 66 -8.32 11.19 5.81
CA ALA A 66 -8.27 10.38 7.02
C ALA A 66 -6.86 9.83 7.33
N ALA A 67 -5.96 9.82 6.33
CA ALA A 67 -4.54 9.51 6.51
C ALA A 67 -3.66 10.48 5.71
N VAL A 68 -2.44 10.73 6.19
CA VAL A 68 -1.49 11.64 5.54
C VAL A 68 -0.59 10.90 4.54
N ILE A 69 -0.18 9.67 4.88
CA ILE A 69 0.69 8.80 4.10
C ILE A 69 0.13 7.38 4.21
N GLY A 70 0.23 6.62 3.13
CA GLY A 70 -0.13 5.20 3.08
C GLY A 70 0.98 4.35 2.49
N ILE A 71 0.97 3.06 2.82
CA ILE A 71 1.93 2.06 2.34
C ILE A 71 1.16 1.00 1.56
N GLY A 72 1.61 0.69 0.35
CA GLY A 72 1.03 -0.34 -0.50
C GLY A 72 2.09 -1.16 -1.23
N ASN A 73 1.64 -2.08 -2.08
CA ASN A 73 2.49 -2.87 -2.96
C ASN A 73 2.19 -2.50 -4.41
N ASP A 74 3.20 -2.51 -5.28
CA ASP A 74 3.04 -2.19 -6.70
C ASP A 74 3.89 -3.13 -7.56
N VAL A 75 3.23 -4.17 -8.08
CA VAL A 75 3.80 -5.10 -9.07
C VAL A 75 3.45 -4.64 -10.50
N ALA A 76 2.19 -4.30 -10.73
CA ALA A 76 1.65 -3.96 -12.05
C ALA A 76 0.96 -2.59 -12.10
N GLY A 77 1.25 -1.70 -11.14
CA GLY A 77 0.63 -0.38 -11.01
C GLY A 77 -0.16 -0.20 -9.72
N SER A 78 -0.15 -1.16 -8.81
CA SER A 78 -1.10 -1.21 -7.69
C SER A 78 -1.06 -0.05 -6.69
N ILE A 79 -0.01 0.80 -6.70
CA ILE A 79 0.01 2.11 -6.03
C ILE A 79 -0.34 3.23 -7.02
N ARG A 80 0.24 3.18 -8.21
CA ARG A 80 0.11 4.24 -9.24
C ARG A 80 -1.30 4.37 -9.81
N ILE A 81 -2.03 3.27 -9.97
CA ILE A 81 -3.40 3.24 -10.49
C ILE A 81 -4.35 3.88 -9.47
N PRO A 82 -4.41 3.43 -8.18
CA PRO A 82 -5.20 4.14 -7.19
C PRO A 82 -4.84 5.59 -7.01
N ALA A 83 -3.54 5.93 -7.03
CA ALA A 83 -3.11 7.31 -6.92
C ALA A 83 -3.69 8.18 -8.04
N SER A 84 -3.65 7.70 -9.29
CA SER A 84 -4.24 8.38 -10.44
C SER A 84 -5.76 8.55 -10.30
N PHE A 85 -6.47 7.49 -9.90
CA PHE A 85 -7.94 7.49 -9.85
C PHE A 85 -8.50 8.26 -8.66
N CYS A 86 -7.74 8.30 -7.56
CA CYS A 86 -8.10 9.03 -6.36
C CYS A 86 -7.43 10.42 -6.29
N GLY A 87 -6.73 10.86 -7.34
CA GLY A 87 -6.21 12.23 -7.44
C GLY A 87 -5.12 12.58 -6.41
N ILE A 88 -4.28 11.61 -6.05
CA ILE A 88 -3.16 11.78 -5.11
C ILE A 88 -1.84 11.36 -5.74
N TYR A 89 -0.72 11.66 -5.08
CA TYR A 89 0.60 11.20 -5.53
C TYR A 89 0.84 9.74 -5.10
N GLY A 90 1.39 8.93 -6.00
CA GLY A 90 1.78 7.55 -5.74
C GLY A 90 3.22 7.30 -6.21
N HIS A 91 4.08 6.82 -5.30
CA HIS A 91 5.47 6.53 -5.60
C HIS A 91 5.73 5.03 -5.60
N LYS A 92 6.27 4.53 -6.71
CA LYS A 92 6.84 3.18 -6.78
C LYS A 92 8.37 3.31 -6.96
N PRO A 93 9.17 3.09 -5.91
CA PRO A 93 10.62 3.23 -5.99
C PRO A 93 11.26 2.24 -6.98
N SER A 94 12.55 2.42 -7.21
CA SER A 94 13.38 1.43 -7.90
C SER A 94 13.33 0.08 -7.17
N LYS A 95 13.42 -1.02 -7.93
CA LYS A 95 13.41 -2.37 -7.36
C LYS A 95 14.52 -2.52 -6.31
N MET A 96 14.25 -3.28 -5.25
CA MET A 96 15.19 -3.59 -4.15
C MET A 96 15.59 -2.40 -3.26
N LEU A 97 15.08 -1.19 -3.50
CA LEU A 97 15.34 -0.05 -2.61
C LEU A 97 14.61 -0.19 -1.26
N ILE A 98 13.42 -0.80 -1.27
CA ILE A 98 12.60 -1.03 -0.09
C ILE A 98 12.50 -2.54 0.12
N SER A 99 12.78 -2.98 1.36
CA SER A 99 12.67 -4.38 1.74
C SER A 99 11.20 -4.83 1.73
N ASN A 100 10.95 -6.00 1.12
CA ASN A 100 9.65 -6.67 1.14
C ASN A 100 9.49 -7.62 2.33
N TYR A 101 10.46 -7.68 3.26
CA TYR A 101 10.38 -8.56 4.42
C TYR A 101 9.12 -8.28 5.26
N GLY A 102 8.35 -9.32 5.53
CA GLY A 102 7.06 -9.24 6.23
C GLY A 102 5.88 -8.79 5.34
N SER A 103 6.08 -8.61 4.03
CA SER A 103 5.01 -8.46 3.04
C SER A 103 4.65 -9.81 2.43
N PHE A 104 3.36 -10.05 2.14
CA PHE A 104 2.91 -11.26 1.47
C PHE A 104 2.54 -10.99 -0.02
N PRO A 105 2.89 -11.89 -0.96
CA PRO A 105 3.73 -13.08 -0.76
C PRO A 105 5.17 -12.69 -0.39
N CYS A 106 5.73 -13.40 0.60
CA CYS A 106 7.08 -13.15 1.09
C CYS A 106 8.07 -13.67 0.05
N GLU A 107 8.91 -12.80 -0.50
CA GLU A 107 10.11 -13.27 -1.19
C GLU A 107 11.07 -13.86 -0.14
N PRO A 108 11.71 -15.02 -0.40
CA PRO A 108 12.73 -15.54 0.51
C PRO A 108 13.78 -14.46 0.75
N GLU A 109 14.32 -14.38 1.97
CA GLU A 109 15.37 -13.43 2.34
C GLU A 109 16.45 -13.40 1.24
N VAL A 110 16.41 -12.37 0.40
CA VAL A 110 17.58 -11.98 -0.35
C VAL A 110 18.33 -11.14 0.66
N GLU A 111 19.51 -11.59 1.09
CA GLU A 111 20.44 -10.72 1.82
C GLU A 111 20.58 -9.44 0.99
N ALA A 112 19.85 -8.41 1.38
CA ALA A 112 20.06 -7.10 0.84
C ALA A 112 21.41 -6.69 1.42
N GLU A 113 22.47 -6.73 0.60
CA GLU A 113 23.56 -5.79 0.77
C GLU A 113 22.87 -4.42 0.83
N VAL A 114 22.73 -3.88 2.03
CA VAL A 114 22.34 -2.50 2.23
C VAL A 114 23.64 -1.75 1.94
N PRO A 115 23.85 -1.14 0.76
CA PRO A 115 24.97 -0.23 0.62
C PRO A 115 24.74 0.89 1.64
N ASP A 116 25.77 1.13 2.46
CA ASP A 116 25.82 2.24 3.42
C ASP A 116 25.61 3.57 2.69
N PHE A 117 24.35 3.97 2.54
CA PHE A 117 23.98 5.32 2.15
C PHE A 117 23.15 5.92 3.28
N ILE A 118 23.90 6.63 4.14
CA ILE A 118 23.49 7.55 5.23
C ILE A 118 23.16 6.86 6.56
#